data_AF-A0A2E3PQ22-F1
#
_entry.id   AF-A0A2E3PQ22-F1
#
_cell.length_a   1.000
_cell.length_b   1.000
_cell.length_c   1.000
_cell.angle_alpha   90.00
_cell.angle_beta   90.00
_cell.angle_gamma   90.00
#
_symmetry.space_group_name_H-M   'P 1'
#
loop_
_entity.id
_entity.type
_entity.pdbx_description
1 polymer ?
#
loop_
_entity_poly.entity_id
_entity_poly.type
_entity_poly.pdbx_seq_one_letter_code
_entity_poly.pdbx_strand_id
1 'polypeptide(L)'
;MFESLVEIVVDGGHGVRAYNSCAKAARARISSEPDNAAALTLIMFAAQGVVEAYDDQPLPIDAADALLDNFRGMVATLDAAYADGTGEAKLAALNAVSVQLVEAAKN
;
A
#
# COMPACT_ATOMS: atom_id res chain seq x y z
N MET A 1 7.96 1.60 -9.92
CA MET A 1 6.63 1.54 -10.58
C MET A 1 5.45 2.03 -9.71
N PHE A 2 5.36 1.59 -8.46
CA PHE A 2 4.36 1.95 -7.46
C PHE A 2 4.88 2.95 -6.42
N GLU A 3 6.17 3.25 -6.43
CA GLU A 3 6.83 4.16 -5.48
C GLU A 3 6.17 5.54 -5.40
N SER A 4 5.62 6.06 -6.50
CA SER A 4 4.85 7.31 -6.48
C SER A 4 3.61 7.27 -5.57
N LEU A 5 3.07 6.09 -5.27
CA LEU A 5 1.99 5.93 -4.28
C LEU A 5 2.50 6.08 -2.84
N VAL A 6 3.75 5.70 -2.58
CA VAL A 6 4.42 5.97 -1.30
C VAL A 6 4.71 7.45 -1.15
N GLU A 7 5.19 8.10 -2.21
CA GLU A 7 5.48 9.55 -2.21
C GLU A 7 4.24 10.37 -1.81
N ILE A 8 3.03 10.00 -2.29
CA ILE A 8 1.77 10.65 -1.87
C ILE A 8 1.60 10.61 -0.34
N VAL A 9 1.96 9.50 0.31
CA VAL A 9 1.86 9.35 1.77
C VAL A 9 2.93 10.18 2.48
N VAL A 10 4.15 10.16 1.95
CA VAL A 10 5.30 10.91 2.48
C VAL A 10 5.07 12.41 2.43
N ASP A 11 4.72 12.93 1.26
CA ASP A 11 4.46 14.35 1.03
C ASP A 11 3.23 14.86 1.81
N GLY A 12 2.29 13.96 2.09
CA GLY A 12 1.12 14.24 2.92
C GLY A 12 1.38 14.13 4.44
N GLY A 13 2.62 13.96 4.88
CA GLY A 13 3.02 13.92 6.29
C GLY A 13 2.57 12.67 7.03
N HIS A 14 2.41 11.55 6.31
CA HIS A 14 2.12 10.22 6.86
C HIS A 14 0.74 10.14 7.56
N GLY A 15 -0.11 11.16 7.39
CA GLY A 15 -1.41 11.23 8.03
C GLY A 15 -2.49 10.44 7.28
N VAL A 16 -3.60 10.18 7.95
CA VAL A 16 -4.79 9.48 7.42
C VAL A 16 -5.26 10.05 6.07
N ARG A 17 -5.22 11.38 5.89
CA ARG A 17 -5.60 12.03 4.62
C ARG A 17 -4.66 11.68 3.46
N ALA A 18 -3.38 11.48 3.75
CA ALA A 18 -2.37 11.09 2.77
C ALA A 18 -2.61 9.64 2.31
N TYR A 19 -2.88 8.73 3.25
CA TYR A 19 -3.28 7.35 2.94
C TYR A 19 -4.58 7.28 2.11
N ASN A 20 -5.61 8.06 2.47
CA ASN A 20 -6.83 8.15 1.65
C ASN A 20 -6.54 8.66 0.22
N SER A 21 -5.63 9.63 0.07
CA SER A 21 -5.20 10.15 -1.23
C SER A 21 -4.46 9.09 -2.04
N CYS A 22 -3.57 8.32 -1.40
CA CYS A 22 -2.90 7.17 -2.00
C CYS A 22 -3.91 6.11 -2.48
N ALA A 23 -4.89 5.73 -1.65
CA ALA A 23 -5.92 4.77 -2.03
C ALA A 23 -6.71 5.23 -3.27
N LYS A 24 -7.08 6.52 -3.34
CA LYS A 24 -7.74 7.10 -4.51
C LYS A 24 -6.85 7.08 -5.75
N ALA A 25 -5.57 7.40 -5.61
CA ALA A 25 -4.61 7.38 -6.72
C ALA A 25 -4.39 5.96 -7.26
N ALA A 26 -4.24 4.96 -6.37
CA ALA A 26 -4.15 3.56 -6.75
C ALA A 26 -5.41 3.11 -7.50
N ARG A 27 -6.60 3.43 -6.96
CA ARG A 27 -7.88 3.09 -7.59
C ARG A 27 -8.05 3.68 -8.99
N ALA A 28 -7.59 4.92 -9.21
CA ALA A 28 -7.67 5.58 -10.50
C ALA A 28 -6.83 4.86 -11.58
N ARG A 29 -5.73 4.20 -11.18
CA ARG A 29 -4.84 3.46 -12.09
C ARG A 29 -5.36 2.07 -12.47
N ILE A 30 -6.19 1.44 -11.62
CA ILE A 30 -6.64 0.05 -11.80
C ILE A 30 -7.29 -0.18 -13.17
N SER A 31 -8.14 0.73 -13.63
CA SER A 31 -8.85 0.57 -14.91
C SER A 31 -7.96 0.81 -16.14
N SER A 32 -6.91 1.62 -16.00
CA SER A 32 -5.98 1.95 -17.09
C SER A 32 -4.75 1.03 -17.14
N GLU A 33 -4.47 0.29 -16.07
CA GLU A 33 -3.31 -0.60 -15.95
C GLU A 33 -3.74 -2.02 -15.54
N PRO A 34 -4.40 -2.78 -16.45
CA PRO A 34 -4.98 -4.08 -16.13
C PRO A 34 -3.94 -5.10 -15.63
N ASP A 35 -2.72 -5.07 -16.17
CA ASP A 35 -1.63 -5.96 -15.75
C ASP A 35 -1.17 -5.69 -14.31
N ASN A 36 -1.40 -4.48 -13.81
CA ASN A 36 -1.03 -4.03 -12.47
C ASN A 36 -2.23 -4.02 -11.51
N ALA A 37 -3.44 -4.31 -11.99
CA ALA A 37 -4.69 -4.13 -11.25
C ALA A 37 -4.71 -4.85 -9.90
N ALA A 38 -4.19 -6.09 -9.85
CA ALA A 38 -4.11 -6.85 -8.60
C ALA A 38 -3.19 -6.18 -7.57
N ALA A 39 -1.98 -5.78 -7.97
CA ALA A 39 -1.03 -5.08 -7.10
C ALA A 39 -1.58 -3.73 -6.63
N LEU A 40 -2.17 -2.94 -7.54
CA LEU A 40 -2.82 -1.67 -7.21
C LEU A 40 -3.99 -1.84 -6.23
N THR A 41 -4.74 -2.94 -6.35
CA THR A 41 -5.82 -3.28 -5.42
C THR A 41 -5.27 -3.57 -4.02
N LEU A 42 -4.18 -4.34 -3.90
CA LEU A 42 -3.55 -4.61 -2.61
C LEU A 42 -3.00 -3.33 -1.97
N ILE A 43 -2.36 -2.45 -2.74
CA ILE A 43 -1.87 -1.16 -2.24
C ILE A 43 -3.03 -0.27 -1.79
N MET A 44 -4.13 -0.23 -2.54
CA MET A 44 -5.34 0.49 -2.16
C MET A 44 -5.88 -0.03 -0.83
N PHE A 45 -5.99 -1.36 -0.65
CA PHE A 45 -6.44 -1.96 0.61
C PHE A 45 -5.49 -1.66 1.77
N ALA A 46 -4.18 -1.73 1.55
CA ALA A 46 -3.19 -1.38 2.56
C ALA A 46 -3.38 0.05 3.08
N ALA A 47 -3.58 1.00 2.17
CA ALA A 47 -3.80 2.39 2.52
C ALA A 47 -5.16 2.62 3.20
N GLN A 48 -6.21 1.94 2.74
CA GLN A 48 -7.54 2.01 3.36
C GLN A 48 -7.56 1.43 4.78
N GLY A 49 -6.83 0.36 5.06
CA GLY A 49 -6.74 -0.21 6.40
C GLY A 49 -6.21 0.80 7.43
N VAL A 50 -5.26 1.66 7.04
CA VAL A 50 -4.79 2.76 7.90
C VAL A 50 -5.88 3.81 8.12
N VAL A 51 -6.68 4.11 7.09
CA VAL A 51 -7.80 5.04 7.25
C VAL A 51 -8.85 4.47 8.22
N GLU A 52 -9.21 3.21 8.06
CA GLU A 52 -10.21 2.54 8.90
C GLU A 52 -9.75 2.42 10.36
N ALA A 53 -8.48 2.09 10.60
CA ALA A 53 -7.93 1.97 11.95
C ALA A 53 -7.89 3.30 12.73
N TYR A 54 -7.87 4.44 12.02
CA TYR A 54 -7.66 5.77 12.60
C TYR A 54 -8.72 6.80 12.20
N ASP A 55 -9.88 6.36 11.71
CA ASP A 55 -10.98 7.25 11.30
C ASP A 55 -11.50 8.09 12.49
N ASP A 56 -11.53 7.47 13.68
CA ASP A 56 -12.05 8.06 14.92
C ASP A 56 -10.97 8.47 15.94
N GLN A 57 -9.68 8.21 15.67
CA GLN A 57 -8.59 8.48 16.62
C GLN A 57 -7.34 9.05 15.92
N PRO A 58 -6.68 10.07 16.51
CA PRO A 58 -5.41 10.56 15.97
C PRO A 58 -4.34 9.46 16.02
N LEU A 59 -3.60 9.34 14.92
CA LEU A 59 -2.42 8.47 14.80
C LEU A 59 -1.35 8.93 15.82
N PRO A 60 -0.96 8.10 16.81
CA PRO A 60 0.20 8.41 17.63
C PRO A 60 1.45 8.49 16.76
N ILE A 61 2.35 9.46 17.02
CA ILE A 61 3.54 9.70 16.18
C ILE A 61 4.40 8.43 16.04
N ASP A 62 4.61 7.72 17.15
CA ASP A 62 5.42 6.49 17.16
C ASP A 62 4.78 5.34 16.36
N ALA A 63 3.45 5.36 16.20
CA ALA A 63 2.73 4.39 15.37
C ALA A 63 2.75 4.76 13.88
N ALA A 64 2.87 6.06 13.57
CA ALA A 64 2.84 6.56 12.20
C ALA A 64 4.03 6.07 11.37
N ASP A 65 5.23 6.10 11.95
CA ASP A 65 6.45 5.66 11.25
C ASP A 65 6.46 4.14 11.04
N ALA A 66 6.03 3.36 12.04
CA ALA A 66 5.91 1.91 11.90
C ALA A 66 4.87 1.51 10.82
N LEU A 67 3.75 2.23 10.73
CA LEU A 67 2.75 2.04 9.68
C LEU A 67 3.30 2.40 8.31
N LEU A 68 4.04 3.50 8.20
CA LEU A 68 4.68 3.88 6.95
C LEU A 68 5.71 2.85 6.51
N ASP A 69 6.54 2.35 7.41
CA ASP A 69 7.56 1.35 7.08
C ASP A 69 6.92 0.04 6.63
N ASN A 70 5.85 -0.40 7.28
CA ASN A 70 5.07 -1.56 6.84
C ASN A 70 4.46 -1.35 5.45
N PHE A 71 3.83 -0.19 5.23
CA PHE A 71 3.26 0.18 3.93
C PHE A 71 4.32 0.24 2.83
N ARG A 72 5.46 0.89 3.10
CA ARG A 72 6.63 0.95 2.20
C ARG A 72 7.14 -0.45 1.85
N GLY A 73 7.27 -1.33 2.84
CA GLY A 73 7.72 -2.71 2.63
C GLY A 73 6.80 -3.50 1.69
N MET A 74 5.49 -3.37 1.87
CA MET A 74 4.50 -3.98 0.96
C MET A 74 4.62 -3.42 -0.47
N VAL A 75 4.70 -2.10 -0.62
CA VAL A 75 4.83 -1.46 -1.94
C VAL A 75 6.14 -1.84 -2.61
N ALA A 76 7.26 -1.84 -1.89
CA ALA A 76 8.57 -2.22 -2.42
C ALA A 76 8.62 -3.69 -2.88
N THR A 77 7.96 -4.58 -2.15
CA THR A 77 7.84 -6.00 -2.54
C THR A 77 7.13 -6.15 -3.89
N LEU A 78 6.02 -5.42 -4.08
CA LEU A 78 5.32 -5.41 -5.36
C LEU A 78 6.15 -4.72 -6.44
N ASP A 79 6.82 -3.63 -6.11
CA ASP A 79 7.60 -2.87 -7.08
C ASP A 79 8.73 -3.70 -7.69
N ALA A 80 9.51 -4.37 -6.84
CA ALA A 80 10.60 -5.21 -7.26
C ALA A 80 10.13 -6.38 -8.13
N ALA A 81 9.00 -7.00 -7.78
CA ALA A 81 8.44 -8.11 -8.56
C ALA A 81 7.86 -7.66 -9.92
N TYR A 82 7.41 -6.41 -10.02
CA TYR A 82 6.78 -5.90 -11.23
C TYR A 82 7.74 -5.16 -12.18
N ALA A 83 8.91 -4.71 -11.70
CA ALA A 83 9.91 -4.04 -12.53
C ALA A 83 10.42 -4.92 -13.68
N ASP A 84 10.90 -6.14 -13.39
CA ASP A 84 11.44 -7.07 -14.39
C ASP A 84 11.12 -8.55 -14.08
N GLY A 85 10.15 -8.81 -13.18
CA GLY A 85 9.87 -10.16 -12.69
C GLY A 85 9.04 -11.02 -13.65
N THR A 86 9.22 -12.33 -13.53
CA THR A 86 8.38 -13.34 -14.19
C THR A 86 6.96 -13.33 -13.63
N GLY A 87 6.01 -13.94 -14.34
CA GLY A 87 4.63 -14.11 -13.82
C GLY A 87 4.58 -14.81 -12.46
N GLU A 88 5.48 -15.77 -12.22
CA GLU A 88 5.64 -16.46 -10.94
C GLU A 88 6.12 -15.52 -9.82
N ALA A 89 7.09 -14.64 -10.12
CA ALA A 89 7.58 -13.66 -9.16
C ALA A 89 6.48 -12.66 -8.78
N LYS A 90 5.69 -12.20 -9.76
CA LYS A 90 4.53 -11.32 -9.53
C LYS A 90 3.50 -12.01 -8.64
N LEU A 91 3.12 -13.26 -8.94
CA LEU A 91 2.16 -14.01 -8.14
C LEU A 91 2.66 -14.26 -6.71
N ALA A 92 3.94 -14.60 -6.55
CA ALA A 92 4.55 -14.79 -5.24
C ALA A 92 4.51 -13.50 -4.40
N ALA A 93 4.80 -12.34 -5.01
CA ALA A 93 4.72 -11.04 -4.34
C ALA A 93 3.29 -10.67 -3.94
N LEU A 94 2.30 -10.91 -4.82
CA LEU A 94 0.88 -10.71 -4.50
C LEU A 94 0.45 -11.54 -3.27
N ASN A 95 0.84 -12.82 -3.24
CA ASN A 95 0.53 -13.71 -2.13
C ASN A 95 1.22 -13.26 -0.83
N ALA A 96 2.50 -12.90 -0.89
CA ALA A 96 3.26 -12.42 0.27
C ALA A 96 2.64 -11.15 0.88
N VAL A 97 2.31 -10.16 0.05
CA VAL A 97 1.67 -8.91 0.52
C VAL A 97 0.27 -9.17 1.06
N SER A 98 -0.49 -10.09 0.46
CA SER A 98 -1.82 -10.46 0.98
C SER A 98 -1.74 -11.06 2.39
N VAL A 99 -0.74 -11.89 2.66
CA VAL A 99 -0.49 -12.41 4.02
C VAL A 99 -0.09 -11.28 4.96
N GLN A 100 0.83 -10.40 4.54
CA GLN A 100 1.28 -9.28 5.36
C GLN A 100 0.15 -8.33 5.74
N LEU A 101 -0.79 -8.06 4.82
CA LEU A 101 -1.99 -7.26 5.08
C LEU A 101 -2.84 -7.84 6.21
N VAL A 102 -3.08 -9.15 6.18
CA VAL A 102 -3.87 -9.83 7.20
C VAL A 102 -3.17 -9.84 8.54
N GLU A 103 -1.85 -10.03 8.58
CA GLU A 103 -1.09 -9.95 9.83
C GLU A 103 -1.06 -8.52 10.41
N ALA A 104 -0.96 -7.50 9.55
CA ALA A 104 -1.00 -6.10 9.99
C ALA A 104 -2.35 -5.72 10.61
N ALA A 105 -3.47 -6.29 10.11
CA ALA A 105 -4.81 -6.02 10.62
C ALA A 105 -5.15 -6.71 11.96
N LYS A 106 -4.30 -7.63 12.45
CA LYS A 106 -4.51 -8.31 13.74
C LYS A 106 -3.98 -7.53 14.95
N ASN A 107 -3.13 -6.53 14.70
CA ASN A 107 -2.47 -5.71 15.73
C ASN A 107 -3.18 -4.37 15.88
#